data_AF-C7R1Y9-F1
#
_entry.id   AF-C7R1Y9-F1
#
_cell.length_a   1.000
_cell.length_b   1.000
_cell.length_c   1.000
_cell.angle_alpha   90.00
_cell.angle_beta   90.00
_cell.angle_gamma   90.00
#
_symmetry.space_group_name_H-M   'P 1'
#
loop_
_entity.id
_entity.type
_entity.pdbx_description
1 polymer ?
#
loop_
_entity_poly.entity_id
_entity_poly.type
_entity_poly.pdbx_seq_one_letter_code
_entity_poly.pdbx_strand_id
1 'polypeptide(L)'
;MTTSKRDITLAVFDHTLSAGLGLFIAALGTTIHRQWQPYTLIALLVTIVIATIMLRAWRGLSLVIPFGAAIIITVQVLMQSGPGGDVLLPDQPISYVWIIGSIATVGLGCFTPRSWFRDEKVTRTSTTVA
;
A
#
# COMPACT_ATOMS: atom_id res chain seq x y z
N MET A 1 22.60 -15.89 15.07
CA MET A 1 21.81 -14.72 15.47
C MET A 1 20.40 -15.21 15.79
N THR A 2 20.02 -15.31 17.06
CA THR A 2 18.71 -15.84 17.47
C THR A 2 17.70 -14.71 17.58
N THR A 3 16.69 -14.71 16.70
CA THR A 3 15.58 -13.76 16.74
C THR A 3 14.81 -13.91 18.05
N SER A 4 14.58 -12.81 18.77
CA SER A 4 13.81 -12.84 20.02
C SER A 4 12.33 -13.06 19.74
N LYS A 5 11.59 -13.64 20.69
CA LYS A 5 10.12 -13.74 20.59
C LYS A 5 9.46 -12.39 20.33
N ARG A 6 10.00 -11.31 20.92
CA ARG A 6 9.50 -9.93 20.73
C ARG A 6 9.65 -9.45 19.28
N ASP A 7 10.78 -9.77 18.64
CA ASP A 7 11.05 -9.36 17.27
C ASP A 7 10.08 -10.03 16.29
N ILE A 8 9.77 -11.31 16.55
CA ILE A 8 8.76 -12.06 15.79
C ILE A 8 7.37 -11.42 15.98
N THR A 9 6.97 -11.12 17.22
CA THR A 9 5.67 -10.51 17.49
C THR A 9 5.51 -9.15 16.80
N LEU A 10 6.53 -8.30 16.85
CA LEU A 10 6.51 -7.00 16.16
C LEU A 10 6.46 -7.16 14.65
N ALA A 11 7.23 -8.11 14.10
CA ALA A 11 7.19 -8.40 12.67
C ALA A 11 5.78 -8.85 12.25
N VAL A 12 5.18 -9.81 12.96
CA VAL A 12 3.81 -10.27 12.67
C VAL A 12 2.82 -9.11 12.73
N PHE A 13 2.87 -8.32 13.81
CA PHE A 13 2.00 -7.15 13.98
C PHE A 13 2.12 -6.17 12.82
N ASP A 14 3.34 -5.79 12.43
CA ASP A 14 3.58 -4.85 11.33
C ASP A 14 3.03 -5.38 9.99
N HIS A 15 3.18 -6.68 9.71
CA HIS A 15 2.65 -7.29 8.49
C HIS A 15 1.12 -7.35 8.50
N THR A 16 0.52 -7.70 9.64
CA THR A 16 -0.93 -7.70 9.81
C THR A 16 -1.50 -6.30 9.67
N LEU A 17 -0.87 -5.30 10.27
CA LEU A 17 -1.28 -3.90 10.17
C LEU A 17 -1.19 -3.41 8.72
N SER A 18 -0.10 -3.76 8.02
CA SER A 18 0.08 -3.43 6.60
C SER A 18 -0.99 -4.05 5.71
N ALA A 19 -1.29 -5.34 5.91
CA ALA A 19 -2.39 -6.02 5.21
C ALA A 19 -3.75 -5.35 5.51
N GLY A 20 -4.00 -5.02 6.79
CA GLY A 20 -5.22 -4.34 7.23
C GLY A 20 -5.41 -2.97 6.58
N LEU A 21 -4.33 -2.20 6.41
CA LEU A 21 -4.37 -0.93 5.70
C LEU A 21 -4.72 -1.12 4.21
N GLY A 22 -4.14 -2.13 3.56
CA GLY A 22 -4.46 -2.46 2.17
C GLY A 22 -5.92 -2.87 1.98
N LEU A 23 -6.43 -3.75 2.85
CA LEU A 23 -7.83 -4.15 2.92
C LEU A 23 -8.75 -2.93 3.07
N PHE A 24 -8.44 -2.04 4.01
CA PHE A 24 -9.24 -0.84 4.28
C PHE A 24 -9.32 0.08 3.06
N ILE A 25 -8.15 0.41 2.46
CA ILE A 25 -8.09 1.27 1.28
C ILE A 25 -8.82 0.63 0.09
N ALA A 26 -8.66 -0.67 -0.13
CA ALA A 26 -9.32 -1.36 -1.23
C ALA A 26 -10.85 -1.43 -1.07
N ALA A 27 -11.34 -1.69 0.15
CA ALA A 27 -12.77 -1.69 0.43
C ALA A 27 -13.38 -0.29 0.25
N LEU A 28 -12.72 0.72 0.81
CA LEU A 28 -13.15 2.11 0.70
C LEU A 28 -13.09 2.57 -0.76
N GLY A 29 -12.02 2.26 -1.49
CA GLY A 29 -11.89 2.65 -2.89
C GLY A 29 -12.92 1.98 -3.79
N THR A 30 -13.16 0.69 -3.59
CA THR A 30 -14.17 -0.05 -4.38
C THR A 30 -15.59 0.52 -4.17
N THR A 31 -15.90 1.02 -2.98
CA THR A 31 -17.21 1.63 -2.70
C THR A 31 -17.35 3.06 -3.24
N ILE A 32 -16.30 3.88 -3.20
CA ILE A 32 -16.42 5.33 -3.47
C ILE A 32 -15.76 5.83 -4.76
N HIS A 33 -15.02 4.99 -5.50
CA HIS A 33 -14.26 5.40 -6.71
C HIS A 33 -15.12 6.05 -7.81
N ARG A 34 -16.45 5.87 -7.75
CA ARG A 34 -17.40 6.42 -8.72
C ARG A 34 -18.31 7.54 -8.23
N GLN A 35 -18.27 7.91 -6.95
CA GLN A 35 -19.25 8.86 -6.39
C GLN A 35 -18.99 10.29 -6.89
N TRP A 36 -17.73 10.77 -6.86
CA TRP A 36 -17.35 12.12 -7.31
C TRP A 36 -16.21 12.06 -8.32
N GLN A 37 -16.53 11.59 -9.52
CA GLN A 37 -15.52 11.40 -10.56
C GLN A 37 -15.02 12.72 -11.15
N PRO A 38 -13.72 12.83 -11.49
CA PRO A 38 -12.67 11.81 -11.32
C PRO A 38 -11.93 11.88 -9.96
N TYR A 39 -12.32 12.82 -9.09
CA TYR A 39 -11.54 13.21 -7.93
C TYR A 39 -11.34 12.09 -6.91
N THR A 40 -12.39 11.31 -6.61
CA THR A 40 -12.27 10.20 -5.65
C THR A 40 -11.30 9.15 -6.13
N LEU A 41 -11.40 8.75 -7.40
CA LEU A 41 -10.47 7.80 -8.01
C LEU A 41 -9.01 8.29 -7.92
N ILE A 42 -8.76 9.54 -8.32
CA ILE A 42 -7.40 10.12 -8.26
C ILE A 42 -6.89 10.12 -6.82
N ALA A 43 -7.70 10.57 -5.86
CA ALA A 43 -7.32 10.62 -4.45
C ALA A 43 -6.99 9.21 -3.90
N LEU A 44 -7.76 8.19 -4.26
CA LEU A 44 -7.52 6.81 -3.84
C LEU A 44 -6.22 6.25 -4.42
N LEU A 45 -5.97 6.45 -5.71
CA LEU A 45 -4.74 6.03 -6.38
C LEU A 45 -3.50 6.72 -5.77
N VAL A 46 -3.60 8.03 -5.50
CA VAL A 46 -2.55 8.78 -4.81
C VAL A 46 -2.34 8.24 -3.39
N THR A 47 -3.41 7.88 -2.68
CA THR A 47 -3.34 7.30 -1.34
C THR A 47 -2.57 5.97 -1.35
N ILE A 48 -2.79 5.12 -2.36
CA ILE A 48 -2.03 3.86 -2.52
C ILE A 48 -0.54 4.14 -2.71
N VAL A 49 -0.17 5.12 -3.54
CA VAL A 49 1.24 5.51 -3.73
C VAL A 49 1.85 6.00 -2.42
N ILE A 50 1.18 6.91 -1.72
CA ILE A 50 1.66 7.46 -0.44
C ILE A 50 1.82 6.36 0.61
N ALA A 51 0.81 5.48 0.75
CA ALA A 51 0.86 4.36 1.67
C ALA A 51 2.02 3.41 1.33
N THR A 52 2.24 3.12 0.05
CA THR A 52 3.36 2.28 -0.39
C THR A 52 4.71 2.90 -0.04
N ILE A 53 4.88 4.21 -0.26
CA ILE A 53 6.10 4.95 0.12
C ILE A 53 6.30 4.91 1.64
N MET A 54 5.25 5.15 2.42
CA MET A 54 5.28 5.09 3.88
C MET A 54 5.72 3.71 4.38
N LEU A 55 5.12 2.64 3.86
CA LEU A 55 5.47 1.26 4.24
C LEU A 55 6.91 0.90 3.86
N ARG A 56 7.39 1.41 2.71
CA ARG A 56 8.81 1.26 2.31
C ARG A 56 9.75 1.99 3.25
N ALA A 57 9.41 3.20 3.68
CA ALA A 57 10.20 3.94 4.66
C ALA A 57 10.27 3.21 6.00
N TRP A 58 9.19 2.53 6.38
CA TRP A 58 9.10 1.87 7.69
C TRP A 58 9.93 0.57 7.76
N ARG A 59 9.70 -0.39 6.84
CA ARG A 59 10.31 -1.74 6.89
C ARG A 59 10.71 -2.24 5.49
N GLY A 60 10.79 -1.35 4.51
CA GLY A 60 11.13 -1.69 3.13
C GLY A 60 10.03 -2.48 2.41
N LEU A 61 10.45 -3.29 1.44
CA LEU A 61 9.53 -4.08 0.60
C LEU A 61 8.75 -5.16 1.37
N SER A 62 9.21 -5.56 2.56
CA SER A 62 8.57 -6.62 3.36
C SER A 62 7.11 -6.29 3.69
N LEU A 63 6.80 -5.03 3.98
CA LEU A 63 5.43 -4.61 4.27
C LEU A 63 4.61 -4.27 3.03
N VAL A 64 5.25 -3.98 1.89
CA VAL A 64 4.52 -3.70 0.65
C VAL A 64 3.84 -4.94 0.10
N ILE A 65 4.45 -6.12 0.27
CA ILE A 65 3.89 -7.40 -0.19
C ILE A 65 2.50 -7.68 0.42
N PRO A 66 2.33 -7.75 1.76
CA PRO A 66 1.02 -8.00 2.36
C PRO A 66 0.01 -6.87 2.07
N PHE A 67 0.46 -5.61 1.99
CA PHE A 67 -0.38 -4.48 1.59
C PHE A 67 -0.95 -4.63 0.17
N GLY A 68 -0.08 -4.86 -0.81
CA GLY A 68 -0.46 -5.02 -2.21
C GLY A 68 -1.31 -6.27 -2.44
N ALA A 69 -0.96 -7.38 -1.77
CA ALA A 69 -1.75 -8.60 -1.81
C ALA A 69 -3.16 -8.37 -1.25
N ALA A 70 -3.28 -7.67 -0.12
CA ALA A 70 -4.58 -7.32 0.45
C ALA A 70 -5.41 -6.46 -0.51
N ILE A 71 -4.81 -5.45 -1.16
CA ILE A 71 -5.52 -4.64 -2.15
C ILE A 71 -6.09 -5.52 -3.27
N ILE A 72 -5.24 -6.34 -3.89
CA ILE A 72 -5.64 -7.18 -5.02
C ILE A 72 -6.76 -8.13 -4.58
N ILE A 73 -6.55 -8.89 -3.51
CA ILE A 73 -7.52 -9.88 -3.02
C ILE A 73 -8.85 -9.20 -2.70
N THR A 74 -8.84 -8.08 -1.97
CA THR A 74 -10.06 -7.37 -1.61
C THR A 74 -10.81 -6.86 -2.83
N VAL A 75 -10.12 -6.26 -3.80
CA VAL A 75 -10.77 -5.80 -5.04
C VAL A 75 -11.40 -6.97 -5.80
N GLN A 76 -10.71 -8.11 -5.91
CA GLN A 76 -11.25 -9.29 -6.60
C GLN A 76 -12.41 -9.96 -5.85
N VAL A 77 -12.45 -9.87 -4.52
CA VAL A 77 -13.60 -10.34 -3.74
C VAL A 77 -14.78 -9.40 -3.93
N LEU A 78 -14.55 -8.09 -3.89
CA LEU A 78 -15.60 -7.08 -3.98
C LEU A 78 -16.10 -6.81 -5.41
N MET A 79 -15.40 -7.28 -6.44
CA MET A 79 -15.91 -7.23 -7.82
C MET A 79 -16.98 -8.29 -8.11
N GLN A 80 -17.15 -9.27 -7.22
CA GLN A 80 -18.16 -10.31 -7.38
C GLN A 80 -19.56 -9.74 -7.20
N SER A 81 -20.55 -10.41 -7.78
CA SER A 81 -21.97 -10.04 -7.59
C SER A 81 -22.36 -10.18 -6.12
N GLY A 82 -22.89 -9.10 -5.56
CA GLY A 82 -23.44 -9.03 -4.22
C GLY A 82 -24.89 -9.53 -4.15
N PRO A 83 -25.45 -9.64 -2.94
CA PRO A 83 -26.85 -10.00 -2.74
C PRO A 83 -27.77 -9.04 -3.50
N GLY A 84 -28.68 -9.58 -4.30
CA GLY A 84 -29.56 -8.78 -5.18
C GLY A 84 -29.00 -8.52 -6.59
N GLY A 85 -27.83 -9.09 -6.92
CA GLY A 85 -27.23 -8.97 -8.25
C GLY A 85 -26.47 -7.67 -8.49
N ASP A 86 -26.35 -6.82 -7.46
CA ASP A 86 -25.55 -5.59 -7.55
C ASP A 86 -24.05 -5.92 -7.62
N VAL A 87 -23.31 -5.12 -8.38
CA VAL A 87 -21.87 -5.29 -8.54
C VAL A 87 -21.21 -3.97 -8.20
N LEU A 88 -20.36 -3.96 -7.17
CA LEU A 88 -19.66 -2.74 -6.75
C LEU A 88 -18.73 -2.19 -7.84
N LEU A 89 -18.22 -3.08 -8.70
CA LEU A 89 -17.41 -2.79 -9.88
C LEU A 89 -18.18 -3.20 -11.15
N PRO A 90 -19.12 -2.36 -11.63
CA PRO A 90 -19.82 -2.65 -12.88
C PRO A 90 -18.86 -2.62 -14.06
N ASP A 91 -19.23 -3.30 -15.15
CA ASP A 91 -18.47 -3.32 -16.41
C ASP A 91 -18.47 -1.95 -17.08
N GLN A 92 -17.57 -1.08 -16.62
CA GLN A 92 -17.43 0.31 -17.04
C GLN A 92 -15.94 0.66 -17.09
N PRO A 93 -15.51 1.54 -18.01
CA PRO A 93 -14.11 1.93 -18.13
C PRO A 93 -13.47 2.36 -16.81
N ILE A 94 -14.20 3.08 -15.97
CA ILE A 94 -13.64 3.58 -14.72
C ILE A 94 -13.38 2.50 -13.66
N SER A 95 -14.19 1.43 -13.66
CA SER A 95 -13.95 0.25 -12.82
C SER A 95 -12.62 -0.41 -13.19
N TYR A 96 -12.33 -0.50 -14.49
CA TYR A 96 -11.04 -1.00 -14.97
C TYR A 96 -9.87 -0.09 -14.61
N VAL A 97 -10.06 1.24 -14.66
CA VAL A 97 -9.02 2.18 -14.20
C VAL A 97 -8.73 2.00 -12.72
N TRP A 98 -9.75 1.71 -11.89
CA TRP A 98 -9.53 1.40 -10.48
C TRP A 98 -8.77 0.08 -10.29
N ILE A 99 -9.19 -0.99 -10.96
CA ILE A 99 -8.56 -2.32 -10.84
C ILE A 99 -7.10 -2.28 -11.31
N ILE A 100 -6.86 -1.79 -12.53
CA ILE A 100 -5.52 -1.75 -13.12
C ILE A 100 -4.67 -0.68 -12.44
N GLY A 101 -5.27 0.48 -12.15
CA GLY A 101 -4.57 1.61 -11.51
C GLY A 101 -4.11 1.29 -10.10
N SER A 102 -4.91 0.59 -9.29
CA SER A 102 -4.50 0.18 -7.94
C SER A 102 -3.28 -0.75 -7.97
N ILE A 103 -3.25 -1.72 -8.89
CA ILE A 103 -2.09 -2.60 -9.11
C ILE A 103 -0.87 -1.79 -9.59
N ALA A 104 -1.06 -0.95 -10.60
CA ALA A 104 0.01 -0.14 -11.18
C ALA A 104 0.63 0.82 -10.16
N THR A 105 -0.18 1.42 -9.27
CA THR A 105 0.29 2.36 -8.25
C THR A 105 1.03 1.70 -7.10
N VAL A 106 0.64 0.49 -6.67
CA VAL A 106 1.48 -0.33 -5.77
C VAL A 106 2.83 -0.60 -6.42
N GLY A 107 2.82 -1.01 -7.70
CA GLY A 107 4.04 -1.21 -8.49
C GLY A 107 4.92 0.04 -8.53
N LEU A 108 4.34 1.20 -8.84
CA LEU A 108 5.04 2.48 -8.90
C LEU A 108 5.72 2.81 -7.56
N GLY A 109 5.03 2.61 -6.43
CA GLY A 109 5.60 2.78 -5.11
C GLY A 109 6.79 1.85 -4.84
N CYS A 110 6.77 0.61 -5.35
CA CYS A 110 7.90 -0.33 -5.28
C CYS A 110 9.16 0.15 -6.02
N PHE A 111 9.01 0.94 -7.08
CA PHE A 111 10.13 1.46 -7.88
C PHE A 111 10.70 2.79 -7.37
N THR A 112 10.22 3.30 -6.23
CA THR A 112 10.75 4.53 -5.63
C THR A 112 12.25 4.39 -5.29
N PRO A 113 13.08 5.42 -5.53
CA PRO A 113 14.53 5.33 -5.35
C PRO A 113 14.91 4.88 -3.94
N ARG A 114 15.84 3.91 -3.84
CA ARG A 114 16.37 3.46 -2.54
C ARG A 114 17.07 4.58 -1.76
N SER A 115 17.57 5.61 -2.45
CA SER A 115 18.19 6.78 -1.85
C SER A 115 17.25 7.59 -0.98
N TRP A 116 15.93 7.58 -1.24
CA TRP A 116 14.95 8.32 -0.44
C TRP A 116 14.80 7.80 0.99
N PHE A 117 15.25 6.57 1.26
CA PHE A 117 15.07 5.88 2.54
C PHE A 117 16.39 5.63 3.27
N ARG A 118 17.49 6.22 2.79
CA ARG A 118 18.82 5.99 3.37
C ARG A 118 19.07 6.98 4.51
N ASP A 119 19.19 6.47 5.73
CA ASP A 119 19.67 7.25 6.86
C ASP A 119 21.19 7.43 6.77
N GLU A 120 21.63 8.60 6.32
CA GLU A 120 23.05 8.96 6.30
C GLU A 120 23.50 9.30 7.72
N LYS A 121 24.37 8.45 8.30
CA LYS A 121 25.07 8.83 9.54
C LYS A 121 26.12 9.88 9.18
N VAL A 122 25.83 11.16 9.45
CA VAL A 122 26.84 12.22 9.39
C VAL A 122 27.95 11.87 10.37
N THR A 123 29.04 11.32 9.85
CA THR A 123 30.20 10.99 10.67
C THR A 123 30.94 12.31 10.91
N ARG A 124 30.73 12.94 12.06
CA ARG A 124 31.56 14.07 12.49
C ARG A 124 32.98 13.54 12.72
N THR A 125 33.86 13.77 11.76
CA THR A 125 35.30 13.61 11.96
C THR A 125 35.72 14.67 12.98
N SER A 126 35.89 14.27 14.24
CA SER A 126 36.54 15.12 15.24
C SER A 126 37.99 15.28 14.84
N THR A 127 38.31 16.36 14.15
CA THR A 127 39.69 16.77 13.91
C THR A 127 40.24 17.25 15.25
N THR A 128 40.94 16.36 15.94
CA THR A 128 41.79 16.72 17.08
C THR A 128 42.94 17.55 16.53
N VAL A 129 42.86 18.87 16.70
CA VAL A 129 44.00 19.77 16.49
C VAL A 129 44.90 19.62 17.71
N ALA A 130 46.12 19.14 17.46
CA ALA A 130 47.20 19.02 18.43
C ALA A 130 47.89 20.37 18.68
#